data_AF-A0A7R9PEQ6-F1
#
_entry.id   AF-A0A7R9PEQ6-F1
#
_cell.length_a   1.000
_cell.length_b   1.000
_cell.length_c   1.000
_cell.angle_alpha   90.00
_cell.angle_beta   90.00
_cell.angle_gamma   90.00
#
_symmetry.space_group_name_H-M   'P 1'
#
loop_
_entity.id
_entity.type
_entity.pdbx_description
1 polymer ?
#
loop_
_entity_poly.entity_id
_entity_poly.type
_entity_poly.pdbx_seq_one_letter_code
_entity_poly.pdbx_strand_id
1 'polypeptide(L)'
;DVTTIAYVQGELANRDGKDYMQVKDLRWTIEVKKAHSQFNNLFNGDKNLGVATNNFLNDNWEDAFKTYKHLPEEAFGVLFKDLINKVYGHFPFEELYLP
;
A
#
# COMPACT_ATOMS: atom_id res chain seq x y z
N ASP A 1 -10.28 5.22 11.69
CA ASP A 1 -10.32 3.80 11.30
C ASP A 1 -9.85 3.63 9.87
N VAL A 2 -8.85 2.79 9.70
CA VAL A 2 -8.30 2.39 8.40
C VAL A 2 -8.45 0.88 8.32
N THR A 3 -9.06 0.40 7.24
CA THR A 3 -9.15 -1.02 6.92
C THR A 3 -8.29 -1.27 5.69
N THR A 4 -7.46 -2.30 5.74
CA THR A 4 -6.62 -2.68 4.62
C THR A 4 -6.89 -4.12 4.21
N ILE A 5 -6.96 -4.37 2.91
CA ILE A 5 -7.02 -5.72 2.36
C ILE A 5 -5.81 -5.90 1.46
N ALA A 6 -5.04 -6.95 1.70
CA ALA A 6 -3.92 -7.33 0.85
C ALA A 6 -4.25 -8.62 0.11
N TYR A 7 -4.14 -8.60 -1.22
CA TYR A 7 -4.24 -9.77 -2.07
C TYR A 7 -2.84 -10.17 -2.51
N VAL A 8 -2.42 -11.37 -2.11
CA VAL A 8 -1.09 -11.92 -2.40
C VAL A 8 -1.25 -13.08 -3.37
N GLN A 9 -0.49 -13.03 -4.46
CA GLN A 9 -0.33 -14.17 -5.37
C GLN A 9 1.11 -14.66 -5.26
N GLY A 10 1.26 -15.93 -4.87
CA GLY A 10 2.56 -16.57 -4.76
C GLY A 10 2.57 -17.95 -5.43
N GLU A 11 3.78 -18.44 -5.67
CA GLU A 11 4.04 -19.79 -6.14
C GLU A 11 5.19 -20.42 -5.35
N LEU A 12 5.26 -21.76 -5.36
CA LEU A 12 6.43 -22.46 -4.86
C LEU A 12 7.50 -22.51 -5.94
N ALA A 13 8.72 -22.16 -5.58
CA ALA A 13 9.91 -22.28 -6.39
C ALA A 13 10.89 -23.25 -5.73
N ASN A 14 11.20 -24.36 -6.41
CA ASN A 14 12.18 -25.32 -5.93
C ASN A 14 13.61 -24.78 -6.11
N ARG A 15 14.42 -24.84 -5.06
CA ARG A 15 15.84 -24.48 -5.05
C ARG A 15 16.59 -25.57 -4.29
N ASP A 16 17.46 -26.30 -4.98
CA ASP A 16 18.28 -27.38 -4.41
C ASP A 16 17.47 -28.42 -3.62
N GLY A 17 16.29 -28.79 -4.13
CA GLY A 17 15.42 -29.80 -3.51
C GLY A 17 14.56 -29.28 -2.36
N LYS A 18 14.60 -27.97 -2.04
CA LYS A 18 13.71 -27.33 -1.07
C LYS A 18 12.77 -26.36 -1.77
N ASP A 19 11.50 -26.37 -1.39
CA ASP A 19 10.52 -25.41 -1.91
C ASP A 19 10.55 -24.12 -1.10
N TYR A 20 10.56 -22.98 -1.80
CA TYR A 20 10.48 -21.65 -1.22
C TYR A 20 9.27 -20.91 -1.78
N MET A 21 8.58 -20.15 -0.94
CA MET A 21 7.50 -19.28 -1.41
C MET A 21 8.09 -18.11 -2.20
N GLN A 22 7.47 -17.78 -3.33
CA GLN A 22 7.79 -16.57 -4.11
C GLN A 22 6.53 -15.77 -4.37
N VAL A 23 6.46 -14.55 -3.84
CA VAL A 23 5.36 -13.62 -4.11
C VAL A 23 5.56 -12.98 -5.49
N LYS A 24 4.61 -13.24 -6.40
CA LYS A 24 4.57 -12.68 -7.76
C LYS A 24 3.84 -11.36 -7.83
N ASP A 25 2.73 -11.25 -7.11
CA ASP A 25 1.91 -10.03 -7.05
C ASP A 25 1.44 -9.78 -5.62
N LEU A 26 1.40 -8.50 -5.24
CA LEU A 26 0.82 -8.05 -3.98
C LEU A 26 0.06 -6.76 -4.26
N ARG A 27 -1.27 -6.83 -4.14
CA ARG A 27 -2.16 -5.68 -4.28
C ARG A 27 -2.68 -5.28 -2.92
N TRP A 28 -2.58 -4.00 -2.63
CA TRP A 28 -3.01 -3.41 -1.39
C TRP A 28 -4.20 -2.50 -1.66
N THR A 29 -5.27 -2.65 -0.89
CA THR A 29 -6.41 -1.73 -0.90
C THR A 29 -6.57 -1.10 0.46
N ILE A 30 -6.74 0.22 0.48
CA ILE A 30 -6.97 1.02 1.68
C ILE A 30 -8.39 1.57 1.63
N GLU A 31 -9.14 1.31 2.70
CA GLU A 31 -10.45 1.89 2.96
C GLU A 31 -10.42 2.65 4.27
N VAL A 32 -11.04 3.82 4.31
CA VAL A 32 -11.03 4.71 5.48
C VAL A 32 -12.45 5.21 5.77
N LYS A 33 -12.77 5.39 7.06
CA LYS A 33 -14.06 6.02 7.43
C LYS A 33 -14.07 7.54 7.23
N LYS A 34 -12.89 8.17 7.21
CA LYS A 34 -12.68 9.60 6.95
C LYS A 34 -11.22 9.84 6.59
N ALA A 35 -10.96 10.74 5.65
CA ALA A 35 -9.64 11.23 5.32
C ALA A 35 -9.52 12.74 5.62
N HIS A 36 -8.31 13.20 5.89
CA HIS A 36 -7.98 14.62 5.95
C HIS A 36 -6.64 14.82 5.23
N SER A 37 -6.61 15.79 4.34
CA SER A 37 -5.46 16.11 3.49
C SER A 37 -4.97 17.52 3.75
N GLN A 38 -3.65 17.67 3.69
CA GLN A 38 -2.97 18.95 3.83
C GLN A 38 -1.86 19.03 2.79
N PHE A 39 -2.10 19.81 1.75
CA PHE A 39 -1.12 20.12 0.72
C PHE A 39 -0.49 21.48 1.02
N ASN A 40 0.83 21.48 1.18
CA ASN A 40 1.61 22.67 1.45
C ASN A 40 2.22 23.22 0.15
N ASN A 41 2.58 24.49 0.15
CA ASN A 41 3.18 25.17 -1.00
C ASN A 41 2.31 25.14 -2.28
N LEU A 42 0.98 25.01 -2.12
CA LEU A 42 0.05 25.20 -3.23
C LEU A 42 0.16 26.63 -3.75
N PHE A 43 0.03 26.80 -5.07
CA PHE A 43 0.05 28.12 -5.73
C PHE A 43 1.27 28.98 -5.34
N ASN A 44 2.46 28.37 -5.28
CA ASN A 44 3.72 29.02 -4.85
C ASN A 44 3.66 29.64 -3.45
N GLY A 45 2.90 29.04 -2.54
CA GLY A 45 2.82 29.47 -1.14
C GLY A 45 1.74 30.51 -0.85
N ASP A 46 0.83 30.78 -1.80
CA ASP A 46 -0.34 31.61 -1.54
C ASP A 46 -1.23 30.96 -0.46
N LYS A 47 -1.31 31.62 0.69
CA LYS A 47 -2.03 31.10 1.86
C LYS A 47 -3.54 31.08 1.64
N ASN A 48 -4.10 32.06 0.96
CA ASN A 48 -5.55 32.18 0.80
C ASN A 48 -6.05 31.07 -0.13
N LEU A 49 -5.41 30.92 -1.29
CA LEU A 49 -5.73 29.85 -2.23
C LEU A 49 -5.42 28.48 -1.64
N GLY A 50 -4.27 28.33 -0.95
CA GLY A 50 -3.90 27.08 -0.31
C GLY A 50 -4.89 26.62 0.75
N VAL A 51 -5.35 27.52 1.63
CA VAL A 51 -6.37 27.19 2.65
C VAL A 51 -7.71 26.86 1.98
N ALA A 52 -8.14 27.66 1.00
CA ALA A 52 -9.39 27.41 0.29
C ALA A 52 -9.40 26.03 -0.40
N THR A 53 -8.32 25.66 -1.07
CA THR A 53 -8.20 24.34 -1.72
C THR A 53 -8.17 23.20 -0.73
N ASN A 54 -7.41 23.30 0.37
CA ASN A 54 -7.40 22.26 1.39
C ASN A 54 -8.79 22.08 2.02
N ASN A 55 -9.50 23.17 2.31
CA ASN A 55 -10.88 23.09 2.84
C ASN A 55 -11.81 22.41 1.85
N PHE A 56 -11.79 22.81 0.57
CA PHE A 56 -12.59 22.17 -0.46
C PHE A 56 -12.34 20.67 -0.57
N LEU A 57 -11.07 20.24 -0.54
CA LEU A 57 -10.71 18.82 -0.59
C LEU A 57 -11.15 18.07 0.66
N ASN A 58 -11.09 18.68 1.84
CA ASN A 58 -11.51 18.06 3.10
C ASN A 58 -13.04 18.01 3.26
N ASP A 59 -13.76 18.98 2.70
CA ASP A 59 -15.22 18.95 2.63
C ASP A 59 -15.70 17.84 1.68
N ASN A 60 -14.94 17.59 0.61
CA ASN A 60 -15.16 16.52 -0.38
C ASN A 60 -14.17 15.36 -0.21
N TRP A 61 -13.85 15.01 1.04
CA TRP A 61 -12.73 14.11 1.36
C TRP A 61 -12.84 12.73 0.69
N GLU A 62 -14.05 12.22 0.46
CA GLU A 62 -14.25 10.89 -0.11
C GLU A 62 -13.77 10.82 -1.56
N ASP A 63 -14.19 11.77 -2.40
CA ASP A 63 -13.77 11.85 -3.80
C ASP A 63 -12.30 12.23 -3.93
N ALA A 64 -11.85 13.15 -3.08
CA ALA A 64 -10.43 13.51 -2.97
C ALA A 64 -9.61 12.23 -2.68
N PHE A 65 -9.94 11.50 -1.61
CA PHE A 65 -9.25 10.27 -1.22
C PHE A 65 -9.27 9.22 -2.33
N LYS A 66 -10.43 8.96 -2.95
CA LYS A 66 -10.55 8.00 -4.07
C LYS A 66 -9.64 8.36 -5.24
N THR A 67 -9.39 9.65 -5.48
CA THR A 67 -8.53 10.11 -6.56
C THR A 67 -7.06 9.73 -6.33
N TYR A 68 -6.54 9.88 -5.11
CA TYR A 68 -5.11 9.68 -4.83
C TYR A 68 -4.79 8.43 -4.00
N LYS A 69 -5.77 7.64 -3.55
CA LYS A 69 -5.52 6.44 -2.72
C LYS A 69 -4.61 5.40 -3.38
N HIS A 70 -4.58 5.36 -4.71
CA HIS A 70 -3.69 4.47 -5.46
C HIS A 70 -2.20 4.72 -5.18
N LEU A 71 -1.80 5.97 -4.88
CA LEU A 71 -0.40 6.33 -4.65
C LEU A 71 0.21 5.58 -3.45
N PRO A 72 -0.35 5.65 -2.23
CA PRO A 72 0.14 4.84 -1.12
C PRO A 72 -0.10 3.34 -1.33
N GLU A 73 -1.20 2.93 -1.96
CA GLU A 73 -1.49 1.51 -2.26
C GLU A 73 -0.39 0.86 -3.10
N GLU A 74 0.05 1.52 -4.17
CA GLU A 74 1.16 1.07 -5.03
C GLU A 74 2.49 1.07 -4.29
N ALA A 75 2.79 2.14 -3.53
CA ALA A 75 4.03 2.25 -2.78
C ALA A 75 4.16 1.13 -1.72
N PHE A 76 3.08 0.84 -0.99
CA PHE A 76 3.04 -0.28 -0.06
C PHE A 76 3.10 -1.61 -0.79
N GLY A 77 2.42 -1.77 -1.92
CA GLY A 77 2.51 -2.96 -2.77
C GLY A 77 3.95 -3.36 -3.09
N VAL A 78 4.75 -2.40 -3.59
CA VAL A 78 6.17 -2.60 -3.90
C VAL A 78 6.97 -2.91 -2.65
N LEU A 79 6.84 -2.08 -1.60
CA LEU A 79 7.63 -2.24 -0.37
C LEU A 79 7.39 -3.58 0.31
N PHE A 80 6.13 -3.98 0.48
CA PHE A 80 5.79 -5.22 1.17
C PHE A 80 6.10 -6.46 0.33
N LYS A 81 5.92 -6.40 -1.00
CA LYS A 81 6.37 -7.50 -1.88
C LYS A 81 7.85 -7.78 -1.71
N ASP A 82 8.68 -6.74 -1.69
CA ASP A 82 10.12 -6.87 -1.53
C ASP A 82 10.50 -7.42 -0.14
N LEU A 83 9.85 -6.91 0.91
CA LEU A 83 10.08 -7.38 2.28
C LEU A 83 9.69 -8.86 2.44
N ILE A 84 8.50 -9.24 1.96
CA ILE A 84 7.98 -10.61 2.08
C ILE A 84 8.87 -11.58 1.29
N ASN A 85 9.27 -11.23 0.06
CA ASN A 85 10.16 -12.09 -0.73
C ASN A 85 11.56 -12.24 -0.09
N LYS A 86 12.07 -11.23 0.63
CA LYS A 86 13.31 -11.39 1.41
C LYS A 86 13.12 -12.44 2.49
N VAL A 87 12.03 -12.39 3.25
CA VAL A 87 11.75 -13.39 4.30
C VAL A 87 11.57 -14.78 3.70
N TYR A 88 10.68 -14.94 2.71
CA TYR A 88 10.44 -16.22 2.06
C TYR A 88 11.62 -16.76 1.27
N GLY A 89 12.60 -15.92 0.92
CA GLY A 89 13.85 -16.38 0.32
C GLY A 89 14.83 -17.02 1.31
N HIS A 90 14.68 -16.76 2.61
CA HIS A 90 15.58 -17.30 3.65
C HIS A 90 15.09 -18.63 4.22
N PHE A 91 13.78 -18.85 4.28
CA PHE A 91 13.19 -20.01 4.93
C PHE A 91 12.44 -20.90 3.91
N PRO A 92 12.71 -22.21 3.86
CA PRO A 92 11.91 -23.17 3.11
C PRO A 92 10.44 -23.13 3.54
N PHE A 93 9.55 -23.47 2.61
CA PHE A 93 8.10 -23.47 2.83
C PHE A 93 7.68 -24.33 4.04
N GLU A 94 8.26 -25.52 4.16
CA GLU A 94 7.96 -26.45 5.28
C GLU A 94 8.34 -25.90 6.66
N GLU A 95 9.32 -24.99 6.75
CA GLU A 95 9.71 -24.36 8.02
C GLU A 95 8.76 -23.23 8.42
N LEU A 96 8.14 -22.57 7.43
CA LEU A 96 7.24 -21.44 7.63
C LEU A 96 5.79 -21.86 7.89
N TYR A 97 5.38 -22.98 7.30
CA TYR A 97 4.02 -23.49 7.38
C TYR A 97 4.07 -24.86 8.05
N LEU A 98 3.72 -24.87 9.34
CA LEU A 98 3.51 -26.10 10.07
C LEU A 98 2.29 -26.84 9.49
N PRO A 99 2.32 -28.19 9.42
CA PRO A 99 1.19 -29.00 8.97
C PRO A 99 -0.05 -28.90 9.87
#